data_AF-A0A1X1QVF4-F1
#
_entry.id   AF-A0A1X1QVF4-F1
#
_cell.length_a   1.000
_cell.length_b   1.000
_cell.length_c   1.000
_cell.angle_alpha   90.00
_cell.angle_beta   90.00
_cell.angle_gamma   90.00
#
_symmetry.space_group_name_H-M   'P 1'
#
loop_
_entity.id
_entity.type
_entity.pdbx_description
1 polymer ?
#
loop_
_entity_poly.entity_id
_entity_poly.type
_entity_poly.pdbx_seq_one_letter_code
_entity_poly.pdbx_strand_id
1 'polypeptide(L)'
;MITDAADFWQSITNQTHAFFHGKQALWRLSLASNTAPLSPIDETLYEWGGALRWVKSDASRESLCPDGRLENGHCSLFRTAGERDKVFQPMPPALLQLHRRLKHAFDPQGIFNIGRMYPEF
;
A
#
# COMPACT_ATOMS: atom_id res chain seq x y z
N MET A 1 21.06 21.43 -16.92
CA MET A 1 20.18 21.60 -15.74
C MET A 1 18.85 20.95 -16.08
N ILE A 2 18.31 20.09 -15.22
CA ILE A 2 16.94 19.57 -15.38
C ILE A 2 16.04 20.75 -15.02
N THR A 3 15.47 21.43 -16.02
CA THR A 3 14.69 22.66 -15.82
C THR A 3 13.35 22.40 -15.13
N ASP A 4 12.88 21.14 -15.12
CA ASP A 4 11.52 20.79 -14.68
C ASP A 4 11.52 19.84 -13.47
N ALA A 5 12.63 19.78 -12.71
CA ALA A 5 12.77 18.84 -11.59
C ALA A 5 11.73 19.09 -10.48
N ALA A 6 11.40 20.34 -10.20
CA ALA A 6 10.41 20.71 -9.19
C ALA A 6 9.01 20.20 -9.58
N ASP A 7 8.58 20.46 -10.82
CA ASP A 7 7.28 20.03 -11.35
C ASP A 7 7.19 18.50 -11.39
N PHE A 8 8.27 17.83 -11.79
CA PHE A 8 8.35 16.38 -11.74
C PHE A 8 8.10 15.85 -10.32
N TRP A 9 8.87 16.29 -9.32
CA TRP A 9 8.72 15.81 -7.95
C TRP A 9 7.39 16.20 -7.33
N GLN A 10 6.84 17.36 -7.68
CA GLN A 10 5.51 17.77 -7.26
C GLN A 10 4.43 16.88 -7.87
N SER A 11 4.58 16.45 -9.13
CA SER A 11 3.66 15.51 -9.76
C SER A 11 3.69 14.11 -9.13
N ILE A 12 4.87 13.65 -8.70
CA ILE A 12 5.02 12.39 -7.97
C ILE A 12 4.35 12.50 -6.59
N THR A 13 4.69 13.57 -5.83
CA THR A 13 4.14 13.84 -4.49
C THR A 13 2.62 13.91 -4.49
N ASN A 14 2.05 14.63 -5.46
CA ASN A 14 0.60 14.82 -5.59
C ASN A 14 -0.08 13.68 -6.36
N GLN A 15 0.65 12.64 -6.75
CA GLN A 15 0.18 11.52 -7.57
C GLN A 15 -0.52 11.95 -8.87
N THR A 16 -0.12 13.08 -9.45
CA THR A 16 -0.61 13.58 -10.76
C THR A 16 0.29 13.18 -11.92
N HIS A 17 1.46 12.58 -11.64
CA HIS A 17 2.33 12.04 -12.68
C HIS A 17 1.62 10.97 -13.50
N ALA A 18 1.92 10.87 -14.81
CA ALA A 18 1.26 9.95 -15.74
C ALA A 18 1.29 8.48 -15.29
N PHE A 19 2.31 8.09 -14.52
CA PHE A 19 2.38 6.77 -13.88
C PHE A 19 1.13 6.45 -13.04
N PHE A 20 0.58 7.42 -12.31
CA PHE A 20 -0.56 7.19 -11.41
C PHE A 20 -1.92 7.19 -12.12
N HIS A 21 -1.97 7.52 -13.41
CA HIS A 21 -3.19 7.48 -14.20
C HIS A 21 -3.59 6.05 -14.57
N GLY A 22 -4.86 5.87 -14.94
CA GLY A 22 -5.44 4.58 -15.30
C GLY A 22 -6.34 3.98 -14.22
N LYS A 23 -6.94 2.83 -14.53
CA LYS A 23 -7.89 2.13 -13.65
C LYS A 23 -7.31 0.88 -12.97
N GLN A 24 -6.08 0.50 -13.35
CA GLN A 24 -5.40 -0.66 -12.78
C GLN A 24 -5.20 -0.48 -11.27
N ALA A 25 -5.25 -1.59 -10.53
CA ALA A 25 -4.97 -1.55 -9.11
C ALA A 25 -3.53 -1.04 -8.84
N LEU A 26 -3.44 -0.06 -7.94
CA LEU A 26 -2.20 0.56 -7.49
C LEU A 26 -1.87 0.04 -6.10
N TRP A 27 -0.67 -0.52 -5.99
CA TRP A 27 -0.12 -1.09 -4.77
C TRP A 27 1.01 -0.22 -4.23
N ARG A 28 1.05 -0.11 -2.90
CA ARG A 28 2.12 0.58 -2.18
C ARG A 28 2.93 -0.45 -1.41
N LEU A 29 4.18 -0.63 -1.82
CA LEU A 29 5.08 -1.61 -1.24
C LEU A 29 6.20 -0.88 -0.49
N SER A 30 6.28 -1.09 0.81
CA SER A 30 7.36 -0.64 1.69
C SER A 30 8.26 -1.82 1.98
N LEU A 31 9.53 -1.77 1.60
CA LEU A 31 10.48 -2.87 1.77
C LEU A 31 11.91 -2.33 1.88
N ALA A 32 12.88 -3.19 2.13
CA ALA A 32 14.28 -2.78 2.15
C ALA A 32 14.70 -2.23 0.76
N SER A 33 15.49 -1.15 0.75
CA SER A 33 15.93 -0.50 -0.49
C SER A 33 16.73 -1.45 -1.40
N ASN A 34 17.43 -2.41 -0.81
CA ASN A 34 18.23 -3.42 -1.50
C ASN A 34 17.46 -4.69 -1.93
N THR A 35 16.15 -4.79 -1.66
CA THR A 35 15.38 -5.94 -2.12
C THR A 35 15.44 -6.02 -3.65
N ALA A 36 15.60 -7.23 -4.20
CA ALA A 36 15.61 -7.42 -5.65
C ALA A 36 14.32 -6.86 -6.32
N PRO A 37 14.37 -6.51 -7.62
CA PRO A 37 13.17 -6.19 -8.39
C PRO A 37 12.12 -7.31 -8.25
N LEU A 38 10.86 -6.90 -8.19
CA LEU A 38 9.73 -7.82 -8.13
C LEU A 38 9.39 -8.19 -9.57
N SER A 39 9.64 -9.44 -9.93
CA SER A 39 9.35 -9.96 -11.27
C SER A 39 8.17 -10.94 -11.19
N PRO A 40 7.25 -10.96 -12.17
CA PRO A 40 7.12 -10.08 -13.33
C PRO A 40 6.15 -8.93 -13.01
N ILE A 41 6.66 -7.74 -12.70
CA ILE A 41 5.83 -6.55 -12.48
C ILE A 41 6.33 -5.47 -13.43
N ASP A 42 5.56 -5.25 -14.49
CA ASP A 42 5.98 -4.47 -15.66
C ASP A 42 6.02 -2.95 -15.41
N GLU A 43 5.26 -2.44 -14.44
CA GLU A 43 5.20 -1.00 -14.14
C GLU A 43 5.42 -0.70 -12.65
N THR A 44 6.67 -0.38 -12.30
CA THR A 44 7.07 0.03 -10.94
C THR A 44 7.69 1.43 -10.95
N LEU A 45 7.19 2.31 -10.08
CA LEU A 45 7.81 3.59 -9.75
C LEU A 45 8.52 3.46 -8.41
N TYR A 46 9.81 3.83 -8.38
CA TYR A 46 10.64 3.77 -7.18
C TYR A 46 10.73 5.13 -6.50
N GLU A 47 10.51 5.15 -5.18
CA GLU A 47 10.64 6.31 -4.32
C GLU A 47 11.56 5.99 -3.13
N TRP A 48 12.04 7.04 -2.46
CA TRP A 48 12.77 6.96 -1.19
C TRP A 48 13.97 6.00 -1.26
N GLY A 49 14.75 6.08 -2.35
CA GLY A 49 15.90 5.20 -2.57
C GLY A 49 15.53 3.74 -2.83
N GLY A 50 14.30 3.46 -3.27
CA GLY A 50 13.79 2.13 -3.58
C GLY A 50 13.14 1.39 -2.41
N ALA A 51 13.10 2.02 -1.22
CA ALA A 51 12.39 1.51 -0.05
C ALA A 51 10.87 1.66 -0.17
N LEU A 52 10.40 2.54 -1.05
CA LEU A 52 9.00 2.65 -1.45
C LEU A 52 8.86 2.33 -2.93
N ARG A 53 7.98 1.40 -3.28
CA ARG A 53 7.68 1.02 -4.65
C ARG A 53 6.19 1.12 -4.88
N TRP A 54 5.81 1.92 -5.87
CA TRP A 54 4.45 1.94 -6.38
C TRP A 54 4.36 0.97 -7.55
N VAL A 55 3.37 0.10 -7.52
CA VAL A 55 3.19 -0.96 -8.52
C VAL A 55 1.78 -0.89 -9.08
N LYS A 56 1.64 -0.85 -10.40
CA LYS A 56 0.34 -1.06 -11.06
C LYS A 56 0.22 -2.53 -11.46
N SER A 57 -0.76 -3.24 -10.90
CA SER A 57 -0.99 -4.66 -11.18
C SER A 57 -2.34 -5.13 -10.66
N ASP A 58 -3.01 -5.99 -11.45
CA ASP A 58 -4.23 -6.69 -11.04
C ASP A 58 -3.94 -8.09 -10.47
N ALA A 59 -2.66 -8.44 -10.26
CA ALA A 59 -2.27 -9.69 -9.62
C ALA A 59 -2.73 -9.73 -8.16
N SER A 60 -2.87 -10.95 -7.62
CA SER A 60 -3.19 -11.12 -6.20
C SER A 60 -2.06 -10.61 -5.32
N ARG A 61 -2.39 -10.26 -4.07
CA ARG A 61 -1.41 -9.82 -3.09
C ARG A 61 -0.30 -10.86 -2.89
N GLU A 62 -0.66 -12.14 -2.85
CA GLU A 62 0.27 -13.26 -2.67
C GLU A 62 1.25 -13.38 -3.84
N SER A 63 0.82 -13.02 -5.05
CA SER A 63 1.68 -12.99 -6.24
C SER A 63 2.65 -11.81 -6.22
N LEU A 64 2.19 -10.63 -5.82
CA LEU A 64 3.02 -9.41 -5.74
C LEU A 64 4.03 -9.46 -4.60
N CYS A 65 3.63 -10.13 -3.52
CA CYS A 65 4.26 -10.05 -2.23
C CYS A 65 4.29 -11.44 -1.56
N PRO A 66 4.95 -12.43 -2.17
CA PRO A 66 5.04 -13.77 -1.60
C PRO A 66 5.76 -13.74 -0.26
N ASP A 67 5.36 -14.64 0.63
CA ASP A 67 5.92 -14.76 1.98
C ASP A 67 7.46 -14.80 1.95
N GLY A 68 8.09 -14.00 2.82
CA GLY A 68 9.55 -13.87 2.92
C GLY A 68 10.18 -12.73 2.12
N ARG A 69 9.50 -12.14 1.12
CA ARG A 69 10.04 -10.93 0.42
C ARG A 69 9.79 -9.62 1.16
N LEU A 70 8.86 -9.64 2.12
CA LEU A 70 8.47 -8.49 2.93
C LEU A 70 8.94 -8.64 4.37
N GLU A 71 10.13 -9.21 4.62
CA GLU A 71 10.69 -9.18 5.97
C GLU A 71 10.76 -7.72 6.44
N ASN A 72 9.93 -7.38 7.44
CA ASN A 72 9.70 -6.01 7.94
C ASN A 72 9.13 -5.01 6.92
N GLY A 73 8.48 -5.50 5.86
CA GLY A 73 7.87 -4.71 4.81
C GLY A 73 6.34 -4.77 4.79
N HIS A 74 5.71 -3.81 4.12
CA HIS A 74 4.26 -3.74 3.93
C HIS A 74 3.91 -3.78 2.45
N CYS A 75 2.80 -4.44 2.14
CA CYS A 75 2.23 -4.50 0.80
C CYS A 75 0.73 -4.32 0.92
N SER A 76 0.26 -3.15 0.46
CA SER A 76 -1.10 -2.70 0.65
C SER A 76 -1.70 -2.20 -0.66
N LEU A 77 -2.94 -2.61 -0.91
CA LEU A 77 -3.73 -2.13 -2.03
C LEU A 77 -4.14 -0.68 -1.75
N PHE A 78 -3.53 0.27 -2.45
CA PHE A 78 -3.71 1.70 -2.18
C PHE A 78 -4.93 2.27 -2.92
N ARG A 79 -5.07 1.95 -4.21
CA ARG A 79 -6.18 2.39 -5.06
C ARG A 79 -6.59 1.27 -6.01
N THR A 80 -7.89 1.06 -6.16
CA THR A 80 -8.46 0.13 -7.14
C THR A 80 -9.83 0.65 -7.58
N ALA A 81 -10.24 0.32 -8.80
CA ALA A 81 -11.60 0.51 -9.28
C ALA A 81 -12.54 -0.65 -8.90
N GLY A 82 -11.98 -1.79 -8.46
CA GLY A 82 -12.73 -2.97 -8.02
C GLY A 82 -12.94 -3.02 -6.51
N GLU A 83 -13.24 -4.21 -6.00
CA GLU A 83 -13.44 -4.45 -4.56
C GLU A 83 -12.14 -4.24 -3.76
N ARG A 84 -12.29 -3.72 -2.54
CA ARG A 84 -11.18 -3.42 -1.62
C ARG A 84 -11.00 -4.53 -0.58
N ASP A 85 -11.13 -5.79 -0.99
CA ASP A 85 -10.89 -6.89 -0.07
C ASP A 85 -9.40 -6.99 0.26
N LYS A 86 -9.06 -7.13 1.55
CA LYS A 86 -7.71 -7.39 2.07
C LYS A 86 -6.67 -6.28 1.87
N VAL A 87 -7.08 -5.02 2.02
CA VAL A 87 -6.18 -3.83 1.95
C VAL A 87 -5.03 -3.88 2.95
N PHE A 88 -5.29 -4.35 4.17
CA PHE A 88 -4.32 -4.34 5.27
C PHE A 88 -3.69 -5.71 5.49
N GLN A 89 -2.46 -5.71 6.01
CA GLN A 89 -1.84 -6.96 6.43
C GLN A 89 -2.54 -7.50 7.69
N PRO A 90 -2.71 -8.83 7.80
CA PRO A 90 -3.22 -9.45 9.02
C PRO A 90 -2.40 -8.99 10.22
N MET A 91 -3.08 -8.57 11.28
CA MET A 91 -2.42 -8.06 12.47
C MET A 91 -2.15 -9.22 13.44
N PRO A 92 -0.96 -9.26 14.09
CA PRO A 92 -0.71 -10.20 15.17
C PRO A 92 -1.81 -10.11 16.25
N PRO A 93 -2.26 -11.24 16.84
CA PRO A 93 -3.43 -11.25 17.72
C PRO A 93 -3.36 -10.26 18.91
N ALA A 94 -2.17 -10.10 19.49
CA ALA A 94 -1.96 -9.15 20.60
C ALA A 94 -2.17 -7.69 20.18
N LEU A 95 -1.69 -7.31 18.98
CA LEU A 95 -1.89 -5.98 18.43
C LEU A 95 -3.36 -5.76 18.05
N LEU A 96 -4.03 -6.79 17.53
CA LEU A 96 -5.47 -6.71 17.20
C LEU A 96 -6.30 -6.43 18.46
N GLN A 97 -5.97 -7.07 19.59
CA GLN A 97 -6.64 -6.82 20.86
C GLN A 97 -6.44 -5.37 21.33
N LEU A 98 -5.23 -4.83 21.21
CA LEU A 98 -4.94 -3.44 21.54
C LEU A 98 -5.73 -2.48 20.63
N HIS A 99 -5.75 -2.72 19.33
CA HIS A 99 -6.50 -1.92 18.38
C HIS A 99 -8.00 -1.91 18.67
N ARG A 100 -8.59 -3.04 19.04
CA ARG A 100 -10.01 -3.11 19.44
C ARG A 100 -10.30 -2.22 20.65
N ARG A 101 -9.43 -2.24 21.66
CA ARG A 101 -9.57 -1.39 22.86
C ARG A 101 -9.49 0.09 22.51
N LEU A 102 -8.54 0.45 21.65
CA LEU A 102 -8.41 1.83 21.15
C LEU A 102 -9.65 2.24 20.35
N LYS A 103 -10.09 1.42 19.39
CA LYS A 103 -11.30 1.70 18.60
C LYS A 103 -12.51 1.89 19.50
N HIS A 104 -12.72 1.02 20.49
CA HIS A 104 -13.84 1.16 21.43
C HIS A 104 -13.76 2.43 22.28
N ALA A 105 -12.57 2.84 22.71
CA ALA A 105 -12.40 4.06 23.49
C ALA A 105 -12.72 5.33 22.68
N PHE A 106 -12.37 5.35 21.38
CA PHE A 106 -12.61 6.49 20.49
C PHE A 106 -13.98 6.48 19.82
N ASP A 107 -14.56 5.30 19.60
CA ASP A 107 -15.86 5.10 18.96
C ASP A 107 -16.66 4.01 19.69
N PRO A 108 -17.19 4.29 20.90
CA PRO A 108 -17.93 3.30 21.68
C PRO A 108 -19.21 2.82 20.99
N GLN A 109 -19.78 3.64 20.09
CA GLN A 109 -21.00 3.36 19.35
C GLN A 109 -20.74 2.68 18.00
N GLY A 110 -19.48 2.57 17.57
CA GLY A 110 -19.09 1.92 16.32
C GLY A 110 -19.59 2.65 15.07
N ILE A 111 -19.72 3.98 15.10
CA ILE A 111 -20.24 4.77 13.98
C ILE A 111 -19.21 4.91 12.86
N PHE A 112 -17.91 4.92 13.18
CA PHE A 112 -16.86 5.21 12.21
C PHE A 112 -16.29 3.95 11.56
N ASN A 113 -16.28 3.95 10.21
CA ASN A 113 -15.55 2.98 9.38
C ASN A 113 -15.85 1.50 9.71
N ILE A 114 -17.13 1.16 9.92
CA ILE A 114 -17.59 -0.21 10.17
C ILE A 114 -17.07 -1.17 9.09
N GLY A 115 -16.41 -2.25 9.49
CA GLY A 115 -15.89 -3.28 8.58
C GLY A 115 -14.76 -2.84 7.63
N ARG A 116 -14.28 -1.60 7.69
CA ARG A 116 -13.36 -1.06 6.67
C ARG A 116 -11.88 -1.41 6.89
N MET A 117 -11.45 -1.57 8.14
CA MET A 117 -10.04 -1.90 8.46
C MET A 117 -9.84 -3.40 8.62
N TYR A 118 -10.57 -3.99 9.56
CA TYR A 118 -10.55 -5.42 9.85
C TYR A 118 -12.01 -5.87 10.04
N PRO A 119 -12.44 -7.02 9.46
CA PRO A 119 -13.76 -7.60 9.71
C PRO A 119 -14.07 -7.79 11.21
N GLU A 120 -13.03 -7.91 12.01
CA GLU A 120 -13.03 -8.12 13.45
C GLU A 120 -13.38 -6.88 14.30
N PHE A 121 -13.65 -5.73 13.67
CA PHE A 121 -13.88 -4.42 14.30
C PHE A 121 -15.31 -3.88 14.21
#